data_AF-S4YF93-F1
#
_entry.id   AF-S4YF93-F1
#
_cell.length_a   1.000
_cell.length_b   1.000
_cell.length_c   1.000
_cell.angle_alpha   90.00
_cell.angle_beta   90.00
_cell.angle_gamma   90.00
#
_symmetry.space_group_name_H-M   'P 1'
#
loop_
_entity.id
_entity.type
_entity.pdbx_description
1 polymer ?
#
loop_
_entity_poly.entity_id
_entity_poly.type
_entity_poly.pdbx_seq_one_letter_code
_entity_poly.pdbx_strand_id
1 'polypeptide(L)' 'MKKKSLATDAVQARGWLSVKTAAEFLDMSPDALRRALERHAVRAPDGGVEAEVDGVRARKFGRLWRVQFSSRWCSEAMP' A
#
# COMPACT_ATOMS: atom_id res chain seq x y z
N MET A 1 15.51 19.94 19.91
CA MET A 1 14.30 19.09 19.94
C MET A 1 14.34 18.16 18.72
N LYS A 2 14.87 16.94 18.88
CA LYS A 2 15.11 16.01 17.76
C LYS A 2 13.81 15.24 17.46
N LYS A 3 13.16 15.50 16.32
CA LYS A 3 12.05 14.66 15.85
C LYS A 3 12.67 13.33 15.40
N LYS A 4 12.49 12.31 16.23
CA LYS A 4 13.00 10.96 16.00
C LYS A 4 12.45 10.40 14.69
N SER A 5 13.35 10.07 13.78
CA SER A 5 13.15 9.20 12.64
C SER A 5 12.66 7.83 13.15
N LEU A 6 11.34 7.68 13.30
CA LEU A 6 10.67 6.43 13.69
C LEU A 6 9.73 5.91 12.59
N ALA A 7 9.66 6.61 11.44
CA ALA A 7 8.72 6.28 10.36
C ALA A 7 9.24 5.17 9.42
N THR A 8 10.56 4.91 9.40
CA THR A 8 11.17 3.97 8.45
C THR A 8 11.07 2.50 8.89
N ASP A 9 11.01 2.24 10.20
CA ASP A 9 11.00 0.86 10.72
C ASP A 9 9.59 0.23 10.72
N ALA A 10 8.55 1.06 10.79
CA ALA A 10 7.16 0.59 10.88
C ALA A 10 6.56 0.11 9.55
N VAL A 11 7.13 0.51 8.40
CA VAL A 11 6.68 0.03 7.07
C VAL A 11 7.00 -1.46 6.88
N GLN A 12 7.96 -2.00 7.64
CA GLN A 12 8.29 -3.44 7.63
C GLN A 12 7.25 -4.32 8.36
N ALA A 13 6.32 -3.76 9.12
CA ALA A 13 5.45 -4.54 10.00
C ALA A 13 4.10 -4.91 9.36
N ARG A 14 4.10 -5.93 8.49
CA ARG A 14 3.10 -7.02 8.43
C ARG A 14 1.58 -6.68 8.47
N GLY A 15 1.15 -5.52 8.00
CA GLY A 15 -0.25 -5.07 8.14
C GLY A 15 -0.87 -4.58 6.84
N TRP A 16 -2.11 -4.99 6.58
CA TRP A 16 -2.97 -4.37 5.58
C TRP A 16 -3.36 -2.95 6.02
N LEU A 17 -2.88 -1.94 5.32
CA LEU A 17 -3.13 -0.52 5.55
C LEU A 17 -4.40 -0.03 4.85
N SER A 18 -4.89 1.14 5.26
CA SER A 18 -5.96 1.83 4.55
C SER A 18 -5.43 2.56 3.31
N VAL A 19 -6.29 2.78 2.30
CA VAL A 19 -5.94 3.61 1.13
C VAL A 19 -5.48 5.00 1.56
N LYS A 20 -6.08 5.60 2.59
CA LYS A 20 -5.70 6.93 3.06
C LYS A 20 -4.25 6.94 3.54
N THR A 21 -3.90 6.02 4.44
CA THR A 21 -2.54 5.90 4.98
C THR A 21 -1.52 5.59 3.89
N ALA A 22 -1.87 4.72 2.94
CA ALA A 22 -1.00 4.41 1.82
C ALA A 22 -0.82 5.61 0.88
N ALA A 23 -1.87 6.38 0.62
CA ALA A 23 -1.80 7.57 -0.22
C ALA A 23 -0.97 8.68 0.41
N GLU A 24 -1.08 8.87 1.73
CA GLU A 24 -0.21 9.78 2.50
C GLU A 24 1.26 9.39 2.38
N PHE A 25 1.57 8.09 2.40
CA PHE A 25 2.94 7.58 2.24
C PHE A 25 3.46 7.74 0.81
N LEU A 26 2.58 7.60 -0.19
CA LEU A 26 2.88 7.74 -1.62
C LEU A 26 2.86 9.20 -2.11
N ASP A 27 2.64 10.16 -1.21
CA ASP A 27 2.46 11.59 -1.51
C ASP A 27 1.43 11.86 -2.61
N MET A 28 0.30 11.15 -2.55
CA MET A 28 -0.80 11.32 -3.51
C MET A 28 -2.16 11.39 -2.82
N SER A 29 -3.19 11.81 -3.58
CA SER A 29 -4.54 11.85 -3.03
C SER A 29 -5.12 10.43 -2.87
N PRO A 30 -5.94 10.17 -1.83
CA PRO A 30 -6.60 8.88 -1.66
C PRO A 30 -7.47 8.46 -2.85
N ASP A 31 -8.10 9.43 -3.53
CA ASP A 31 -8.90 9.18 -4.72
C ASP A 31 -8.06 8.78 -5.94
N ALA A 32 -6.88 9.41 -6.11
CA ALA A 32 -5.95 9.03 -7.16
C ALA A 32 -5.44 7.61 -6.95
N LEU A 33 -5.05 7.26 -5.71
CA LEU A 33 -4.64 5.91 -5.37
C LEU A 33 -5.77 4.91 -5.64
N ARG A 34 -6.99 5.21 -5.18
CA ARG A 34 -8.15 4.34 -5.41
C ARG A 34 -8.41 4.10 -6.90
N ARG A 35 -8.36 5.15 -7.72
CA ARG A 35 -8.53 5.02 -9.18
C ARG A 35 -7.40 4.21 -9.82
N ALA A 36 -6.17 4.34 -9.33
CA ALA A 36 -5.07 3.49 -9.78
C ALA A 36 -5.35 2.01 -9.44
N LEU A 37 -5.73 1.71 -8.19
CA LEU A 37 -6.08 0.35 -7.77
C LEU A 37 -7.25 -0.24 -8.57
N GLU A 38 -8.30 0.55 -8.84
CA GLU A 38 -9.44 0.10 -9.63
C GLU A 38 -9.07 -0.18 -11.10
N ARG A 39 -8.14 0.58 -11.68
CA ARG A 39 -7.64 0.36 -13.06
C ARG A 39 -6.77 -0.89 -13.18
N HIS A 40 -5.96 -1.19 -12.17
CA HIS A 40 -5.08 -2.36 -12.12
C HIS A 40 -5.71 -3.55 -11.39
N ALA A 41 -7.01 -3.49 -11.12
CA ALA A 41 -7.74 -4.53 -10.43
C ALA A 41 -7.84 -5.80 -11.28
N VAL A 42 -7.28 -6.89 -10.78
CA VAL A 42 -7.35 -8.23 -11.35
C VAL A 42 -8.12 -9.17 -10.42
N ARG A 43 -8.73 -10.21 -11.01
CA ARG A 43 -9.39 -11.26 -10.24
C ARG A 43 -8.33 -12.24 -9.73
N ALA A 44 -8.23 -12.35 -8.42
CA ALA A 44 -7.37 -13.33 -7.77
C ALA A 44 -7.96 -14.76 -7.94
N PRO A 45 -7.11 -15.80 -7.89
CA PRO A 45 -7.57 -17.19 -7.99
C PRO A 45 -8.56 -17.62 -6.90
N ASP A 46 -8.57 -16.92 -5.77
CA ASP A 46 -9.51 -17.13 -4.66
C ASP A 46 -10.86 -16.40 -4.86
N GLY A 47 -11.09 -15.82 -6.04
CA GLY A 47 -12.29 -15.04 -6.38
C GLY A 47 -12.26 -13.60 -5.88
N GLY A 48 -11.23 -13.21 -5.12
CA GLY A 48 -11.00 -11.86 -4.67
C GLY A 48 -10.66 -10.89 -5.82
N VAL A 49 -10.64 -9.60 -5.49
CA VAL A 49 -10.08 -8.57 -6.38
C VAL A 49 -8.81 -8.05 -5.73
N GLU A 50 -7.71 -8.11 -6.45
CA GLU A 50 -6.42 -7.57 -6.03
C GLU A 50 -5.86 -6.65 -7.10
N ALA A 51 -4.92 -5.79 -6.74
CA ALA A 51 -4.25 -4.90 -7.66
C ALA A 51 -2.78 -4.81 -7.26
N GLU A 52 -1.90 -4.70 -8.24
CA GLU A 52 -0.47 -4.43 -8.01
C GLU A 52 -0.10 -3.19 -8.81
N VAL A 53 0.35 -2.15 -8.11
CA VAL A 53 0.69 -0.84 -8.70
C VAL A 53 2.01 -0.38 -8.10
N ASP A 54 3.04 -0.18 -8.92
CA ASP A 54 4.34 0.39 -8.52
C ASP A 54 4.97 -0.27 -7.28
N GLY A 55 4.81 -1.58 -7.10
CA GLY A 55 5.32 -2.31 -5.92
C GLY A 55 4.43 -2.19 -4.67
N VAL A 56 3.19 -1.76 -4.83
CA VAL A 56 2.14 -1.76 -3.82
C VAL A 56 1.09 -2.80 -4.20
N ARG A 57 0.83 -3.75 -3.30
CA ARG A 57 -0.24 -4.73 -3.46
C ARG A 57 -1.49 -4.24 -2.73
N ALA A 58 -2.62 -4.21 -3.39
CA ALA A 58 -3.89 -3.92 -2.75
C ALA A 58 -4.88 -5.07 -2.94
N ARG A 59 -5.77 -5.24 -1.98
CA ARG A 59 -6.84 -6.23 -2.02
C ARG A 59 -8.16 -5.60 -1.62
N LYS A 60 -9.20 -5.94 -2.34
CA LYS A 60 -10.55 -5.43 -2.13
C LYS A 60 -11.29 -6.32 -1.14
N PHE A 61 -11.77 -5.72 -0.07
CA PHE A 61 -12.64 -6.33 0.94
C PHE A 61 -13.99 -5.61 0.88
N GLY A 62 -14.91 -6.15 0.07
CA GLY A 62 -16.20 -5.52 -0.20
C GLY A 62 -16.04 -4.15 -0.89
N ARG A 63 -16.39 -3.07 -0.20
CA ARG A 63 -16.27 -1.68 -0.71
C ARG A 63 -14.93 -1.02 -0.38
N LEU A 64 -14.09 -1.68 0.43
CA LEU A 64 -12.86 -1.11 0.93
C LEU A 64 -11.65 -1.74 0.24
N TRP A 65 -10.65 -0.91 -0.04
CA TRP A 65 -9.34 -1.37 -0.44
C TRP A 65 -8.41 -1.40 0.77
N ARG A 66 -7.68 -2.50 0.89
CA ARG A 66 -6.58 -2.65 1.83
C ARG A 66 -5.29 -2.73 1.06
N VAL A 67 -4.25 -2.08 1.57
CA VAL A 67 -3.00 -1.89 0.85
C VAL A 67 -1.84 -2.46 1.66
N GLN A 68 -0.93 -3.16 1.00
CA GLN A 68 0.30 -3.69 1.55
C GLN A 68 1.44 -3.26 0.65
N PHE A 69 2.46 -2.61 1.22
CA PHE A 69 3.67 -2.29 0.49
C PHE A 69 4.46 -3.58 0.25
N SER A 70 4.92 -3.81 -0.97
CA SER A 70 5.75 -4.98 -1.25
C SER A 70 7.10 -4.86 -0.54
N SER A 71 7.76 -5.99 -0.35
CA SER A 71 9.12 -6.03 0.18
C SER A 71 10.13 -5.26 -0.67
N ARG A 72 9.85 -4.95 -1.94
CA ARG A 72 10.71 -4.09 -2.77
C ARG A 72 10.80 -2.66 -2.23
N TRP A 73 9.73 -2.14 -1.63
CA TRP A 73 9.77 -0.85 -0.93
C TRP A 73 10.46 -0.96 0.43
N CYS A 74 10.40 -2.12 1.08
CA CYS A 74 11.11 -2.40 2.34
C CYS A 74 12.58 -2.80 2.14
N SER A 75 13.01 -3.03 0.90
CA SER A 75 14.36 -3.49 0.56
C SER A 75 15.39 -2.37 0.53
N GLU A 76 14.98 -1.10 0.71
CA GLU A 76 15.89 0.04 0.70
C GLU A 76 16.02 0.65 2.10
N ALA A 77 16.43 -0.18 3.05
CA ALA A 77 16.93 0.24 4.35
C ALA A 77 18.32 -0.37 4.60
N MET A 78 19.25 -0.12 3.66
CA MET A 78 20.74 -0.06 3.78
C MET A 78 21.51 -1.26 4.37
N PRO A 79 22.86 -1.32 4.24
CA PRO A 79 23.81 -0.49 3.48
C PRO A 79 24.48 -1.22 2.29
#